data_AF-A0A2H9QG65-F1
#
_entry.id   AF-A0A2H9QG65-F1
#
_cell.length_a   1.000
_cell.length_b   1.000
_cell.length_c   1.000
_cell.angle_alpha   90.00
_cell.angle_beta   90.00
_cell.angle_gamma   90.00
#
_symmetry.space_group_name_H-M   'P 1'
#
loop_
_entity.id
_entity.type
_entity.pdbx_description
1 polymer ?
#
loop_
_entity_poly.entity_id
_entity_poly.type
_entity_poly.pdbx_seq_one_letter_code
_entity_poly.pdbx_strand_id
1 'polypeptide(L)' 'HKYFEVILVDVNAPEIKSDKDLNWLTEKNSRGRAERGLTSEGKKSRGHKSKKKTTHKVRPSRRANQRQG' A
#
# COMPACT_ATOMS: atom_id res chain seq x y z
N HIS A 1 -11.96 23.33 -4.73
CA HIS A 1 -10.83 22.80 -3.94
C HIS A 1 -11.18 21.42 -3.41
N LYS A 2 -10.19 20.53 -3.19
CA LYS A 2 -10.39 19.23 -2.53
C LYS A 2 -9.42 19.11 -1.37
N TYR A 3 -9.92 18.70 -0.22
CA TYR A 3 -9.15 18.48 0.99
C TYR A 3 -9.27 17.01 1.38
N PHE A 4 -8.23 16.50 2.02
CA PHE A 4 -8.17 15.12 2.48
C PHE A 4 -7.50 15.07 3.84
N GLU A 5 -7.99 14.21 4.71
CA GLU A 5 -7.34 13.86 5.96
C GLU A 5 -6.49 12.61 5.74
N VAL A 6 -5.28 12.61 6.31
CA VAL A 6 -4.32 11.52 6.17
C VAL A 6 -3.89 11.07 7.56
N ILE A 7 -3.99 9.77 7.81
CA ILE A 7 -3.56 9.15 9.07
C ILE A 7 -2.09 8.72 8.90
N LEU A 8 -1.22 9.22 9.79
CA LEU A 8 0.17 8.80 9.91
C LEU A 8 0.41 8.12 11.26
N VAL A 9 1.41 7.25 11.31
CA VAL A 9 1.78 6.47 12.52
C VAL A 9 3.29 6.57 12.71
N ASP A 10 3.74 6.86 13.93
CA ASP A 10 5.16 6.77 14.30
C ASP A 10 5.53 5.32 14.63
N VAL A 11 6.37 4.73 13.78
CA VAL A 11 6.82 3.33 13.91
C VAL A 11 7.92 3.14 14.96
N ASN A 12 8.53 4.22 15.47
CA ASN A 12 9.58 4.14 16.47
C ASN A 12 9.04 4.11 17.89
N ALA A 13 7.80 4.58 18.09
CA ALA A 13 7.11 4.60 19.37
C ALA A 13 6.99 3.18 19.98
N PRO A 14 7.31 3.00 21.26
CA PRO A 14 7.23 1.69 21.91
C PRO A 14 5.80 1.13 21.96
N GLU A 15 4.79 2.00 22.08
CA GLU A 15 3.38 1.63 22.09
C GLU A 15 3.01 0.93 20.78
N ILE A 16 3.39 1.51 19.64
CA ILE A 16 3.13 0.96 18.30
C ILE A 16 3.88 -0.37 18.08
N LYS A 17 5.10 -0.49 18.61
CA LYS A 17 5.88 -1.75 18.51
C LYS A 17 5.25 -2.88 19.32
N SER A 18 4.68 -2.57 20.48
CA SER A 18 4.02 -3.54 21.35
C SER A 18 2.58 -3.89 20.93
N ASP A 19 1.94 -3.00 20.16
CA ASP A 19 0.56 -3.14 19.69
C ASP A 19 0.42 -4.29 18.67
N LYS A 20 -0.51 -5.22 18.91
CA LYS A 20 -0.69 -6.41 18.07
C LYS A 20 -1.32 -6.11 16.71
N ASP A 21 -2.04 -5.00 16.57
CA ASP A 21 -2.79 -4.62 15.37
C ASP A 21 -1.98 -3.66 14.47
N LEU A 22 -1.08 -2.86 15.06
CA LEU A 22 -0.30 -1.85 14.35
C LEU A 22 1.18 -2.23 14.13
N ASN A 23 1.74 -3.18 14.88
CA ASN A 23 3.17 -3.49 14.81
C ASN A 23 3.68 -3.86 13.41
N TRP A 24 2.84 -4.35 12.50
CA TRP A 24 3.21 -4.68 11.11
C TRP A 24 3.75 -3.46 10.35
N LEU A 25 3.41 -2.24 10.78
CA LEU A 25 3.97 -1.00 10.21
C LEU A 25 5.46 -0.83 10.53
N THR A 26 5.96 -1.46 11.60
CA THR A 26 7.35 -1.35 12.06
C THR A 26 8.32 -2.24 11.28
N GLU A 27 7.80 -3.19 10.49
CA GLU A 27 8.61 -4.04 9.63
C GLU A 27 9.35 -3.25 8.53
N LYS A 28 10.56 -3.71 8.15
CA LYS A 28 11.36 -3.05 7.10
C LYS A 28 10.63 -2.96 5.75
N ASN A 29 9.74 -3.91 5.45
CA ASN A 29 8.94 -3.96 4.22
C ASN A 29 7.86 -2.85 4.15
N SER A 30 7.51 -2.21 5.26
CA SER A 30 6.49 -1.16 5.38
C SER A 30 7.07 0.23 5.12
N ARG A 31 8.41 0.38 5.13
CA ARG A 31 9.08 1.65 4.79
C ARG A 31 8.74 2.09 3.36
N GLY A 32 8.40 3.36 3.18
CA GLY A 32 8.08 3.93 1.87
C GLY A 32 6.82 3.32 1.23
N ARG A 33 5.83 2.90 2.03
CA ARG A 33 4.62 2.21 1.54
C ARG A 33 3.70 3.13 0.72
N ALA A 34 3.68 4.43 1.03
CA ALA A 34 2.83 5.39 0.33
C ALA A 34 3.35 5.61 -1.10
N GLU A 35 4.65 5.82 -1.23
CA GLU A 35 5.39 6.06 -2.47
C GLU A 35 5.37 4.83 -3.38
N ARG A 36 5.38 3.62 -2.80
CA ARG A 36 5.25 2.35 -3.56
C ARG A 36 3.80 1.99 -3.91
N GLY A 37 2.81 2.77 -3.48
CA GLY A 37 1.40 2.55 -3.77
C GLY A 37 0.77 1.36 -3.03
N LEU A 38 1.24 1.06 -1.81
CA LEU A 38 0.70 -0.01 -0.96
C LEU A 38 -0.47 0.43 -0.07
N THR A 39 -0.78 1.73 -0.06
CA THR A 39 -1.99 2.30 0.59
C THR A 39 -3.26 1.80 -0.10
N SER A 40 -4.43 1.97 0.55
CA SER A 40 -5.73 1.60 -0.04
C SER A 40 -5.97 2.30 -1.38
N GLU A 41 -5.69 3.60 -1.44
CA GLU A 41 -5.82 4.39 -2.67
C GLU A 41 -4.75 4.04 -3.70
N GLY A 42 -3.49 3.82 -3.28
CA GLY A 42 -2.43 3.35 -4.18
C GLY A 42 -2.73 1.99 -4.82
N LYS A 43 -3.31 1.05 -4.07
CA LYS A 43 -3.77 -0.24 -4.59
C LYS A 43 -4.96 -0.08 -5.55
N LYS A 44 -5.89 0.84 -5.27
CA LYS A 44 -7.02 1.17 -6.16
C LYS A 44 -6.54 1.74 -7.48
N SER A 45 -5.67 2.76 -7.44
CA SER A 45 -5.08 3.40 -8.61
C SER A 45 -4.31 2.41 -9.50
N ARG A 46 -3.61 1.45 -8.90
CA ARG A 46 -2.87 0.39 -9.62
C ARG A 46 -3.76 -0.78 -10.09
N GLY A 47 -5.08 -0.73 -9.91
CA GLY A 47 -5.99 -1.79 -10.36
C GLY A 47 -5.95 -3.09 -9.53
N HIS A 48 -5.40 -3.05 -8.32
CA HIS A 48 -5.24 -4.26 -7.48
C HIS A 48 -6.46 -4.61 -6.60
N LYS A 49 -7.52 -3.78 -6.60
CA LYS A 49 -8.73 -4.02 -5.79
C LYS A 49 -9.59 -5.20 -6.28
N SER A 50 -9.57 -5.51 -7.57
CA SER A 50 -10.37 -6.60 -8.14
C SER A 50 -9.50 -7.76 -8.62
N LYS A 51 -9.98 -8.99 -8.45
CA LYS A 51 -9.44 -10.19 -9.11
C LYS A 51 -10.41 -10.59 -10.22
N LYS A 52 -10.27 -9.98 -11.40
CA LYS A 52 -11.06 -10.33 -12.60
C LYS A 52 -10.17 -11.02 -13.63
N LYS A 53 -10.75 -11.80 -14.55
CA LYS A 53 -10.04 -12.39 -15.71
C LYS A 53 -9.34 -11.33 -16.56
N THR A 54 -9.76 -10.07 -16.51
CA THR A 54 -9.08 -8.98 -17.24
C THR A 54 -7.87 -8.39 -16.50
N THR A 55 -7.62 -8.76 -15.24
CA THR A 55 -6.56 -8.17 -14.40
C THR A 55 -5.20 -8.86 -14.50
N HIS A 56 -5.01 -9.79 -15.45
CA HIS A 56 -3.74 -10.50 -15.63
C HIS A 56 -2.57 -9.55 -15.94
N LYS A 57 -2.83 -8.42 -16.62
CA LYS A 57 -1.79 -7.42 -16.96
C LYS A 57 -1.43 -6.45 -15.82
N VAL A 58 -2.19 -6.41 -14.72
CA VAL A 58 -1.89 -5.55 -13.56
C VAL A 58 -1.23 -6.31 -12.41
N ARG A 59 -1.36 -7.64 -12.35
CA ARG A 59 -0.80 -8.49 -11.27
C ARG A 59 0.43 -9.28 -11.78
N PRO A 60 1.46 -9.53 -10.96
CA PRO A 60 1.61 -9.14 -9.56
C PRO A 60 1.95 -7.65 -9.38
N SER A 61 2.50 -7.01 -10.42
CA SER A 61 2.72 -5.56 -10.48
C SER A 61 2.72 -5.09 -11.93
N ARG A 62 2.42 -3.80 -12.17
CA ARG A 62 2.49 -3.21 -13.53
C ARG A 62 3.88 -3.35 -14.17
N ARG A 63 4.96 -3.26 -13.37
CA ARG A 63 6.35 -3.37 -13.87
C ARG A 63 6.67 -4.79 -14.35
N ALA A 64 6.17 -5.82 -13.66
CA ALA A 64 6.34 -7.20 -14.09
C ALA A 64 5.69 -7.45 -15.47
N ASN A 65 4.62 -6.72 -15.79
CA ASN A 65 3.90 -6.82 -17.05
C ASN A 65 4.22 -5.67 -18.03
N GLN A 66 5.46 -5.18 -18.02
CA GLN A 66 5.95 -4.18 -18.98
C GLN A 66 5.09 -2.90 -19.06
N ARG A 67 4.39 -2.55 -17.96
CA ARG A 67 3.49 -1.39 -17.85
C ARG A 67 2.31 -1.39 -18.83
N GLN A 68 1.88 -2.57 -19.27
CA GLN A 68 0.76 -2.74 -20.22
C GLN A 68 -0.64 -2.74 -19.57
N GLY A 69 -0.69 -2.71 -18.24
CA GLY A 69 -1.92 -2.66 -17.45
C GLY A 69 -2.13 -1.32 -16.77
#